data_AF-A0A2G1BNV2-F1
#
_entry.id   AF-A0A2G1BNV2-F1
#
_cell.length_a   1.000
_cell.length_b   1.000
_cell.length_c   1.000
_cell.angle_alpha   90.00
_cell.angle_beta   90.00
_cell.angle_gamma   90.00
#
_symmetry.space_group_name_H-M   'P 1'
#
loop_
_entity.id
_entity.type
_entity.pdbx_description
1 polymer ?
#
loop_
_entity_poly.entity_id
_entity_poly.type
_entity_poly.pdbx_seq_one_letter_code
_entity_poly.pdbx_strand_id
1 'polypeptide(L)'
;ERDNQFGSCGLQTLYDRYFLHVDGRRIELPQTFFMRVAMGMALNEIDRETRAIEFYEVLSAFDFMSSTPTLFNSGTRRSQMSSCYLTTVPDDFDGIYDSIKDNALLSKFAGGLGNDWTPVRALGSHIKG
;
A
#
# COMPACT_ATOMS: atom_id res chain seq x y z
N GLU A 1 0.15 25.13 12.56
CA GLU A 1 -1.31 25.26 12.70
C GLU A 1 -2.05 23.94 12.48
N ARG A 2 -1.83 23.22 11.37
CA ARG A 2 -2.51 21.94 11.08
C ARG A 2 -2.20 20.79 12.05
N ASP A 3 -1.05 20.81 12.72
CA ASP A 3 -0.76 19.84 13.78
C ASP A 3 -1.79 19.87 14.92
N ASN A 4 -2.45 21.00 15.15
CA ASN A 4 -3.48 21.13 16.19
C ASN A 4 -4.81 20.45 15.81
N GLN A 5 -4.96 19.96 14.58
CA GLN A 5 -6.15 19.26 14.12
C GLN A 5 -6.18 17.79 14.57
N PHE A 6 -5.04 17.25 15.02
CA PHE A 6 -4.97 15.86 15.45
C PHE A 6 -5.60 15.64 16.83
N GLY A 7 -6.54 14.69 16.89
CA GLY A 7 -6.91 14.06 18.15
C GLY A 7 -5.80 13.14 18.67
N SER A 8 -5.80 12.86 19.98
CA SER A 8 -4.78 12.03 20.64
C SER A 8 -4.60 10.65 20.00
N CYS A 9 -5.70 9.97 19.65
CA CYS A 9 -5.67 8.66 18.98
C CYS A 9 -5.10 8.73 17.55
N GLY A 10 -5.41 9.79 16.81
CA GLY A 10 -4.92 9.99 15.43
C GLY A 10 -3.42 10.20 15.41
N LEU A 11 -2.91 11.07 16.28
CA LEU A 11 -1.48 11.32 16.39
C LEU A 11 -0.73 10.08 16.88
N GLN A 12 -1.27 9.37 17.88
CA GLN A 12 -0.68 8.13 18.38
C GLN A 12 -0.59 7.06 17.27
N THR A 13 -1.64 6.91 16.46
CA THR A 13 -1.65 5.97 15.33
C THR A 13 -0.56 6.28 14.31
N LEU A 14 -0.38 7.56 13.95
CA LEU A 14 0.68 7.97 13.03
C LEU A 14 2.06 7.73 13.62
N TYR A 15 2.25 8.11 14.88
CA TYR A 15 3.51 7.92 15.58
C TYR A 15 3.90 6.45 15.69
N ASP A 16 2.97 5.58 16.09
CA ASP A 16 3.27 4.18 16.32
C ASP A 16 3.57 3.42 15.03
N ARG A 17 2.86 3.73 13.94
CA ARG A 17 2.85 2.87 12.75
C ARG A 17 3.28 3.52 11.45
N TYR A 18 3.19 4.84 11.28
CA TYR A 18 3.34 5.48 9.97
C TYR A 18 4.58 6.36 9.82
N PHE A 19 5.03 7.01 10.89
CA PHE A 19 6.23 7.82 10.83
C PHE A 19 7.46 6.95 10.62
N LEU A 20 8.27 7.33 9.63
CA LEU A 20 9.56 6.70 9.41
C LEU A 20 10.42 6.81 10.67
N HIS A 21 11.24 5.79 10.89
CA HIS A 21 12.09 5.70 12.06
C HIS A 21 13.43 5.06 11.73
N VAL A 22 14.45 5.47 12.48
CA VAL A 22 15.80 4.90 12.43
C VAL A 22 16.17 4.50 13.85
N ASP A 23 16.55 3.25 14.05
CA ASP A 23 16.90 2.69 15.37
C ASP A 23 15.86 2.97 16.46
N GLY A 24 14.58 2.83 16.11
CA GLY A 24 13.42 3.08 16.98
C GLY A 24 13.04 4.55 17.16
N ARG A 25 13.91 5.50 16.80
CA ARG A 25 13.64 6.93 16.87
C ARG A 25 12.84 7.41 15.66
N ARG A 26 11.69 8.05 15.88
CA ARG A 26 10.92 8.70 14.81
C ARG A 26 11.69 9.87 14.22
N ILE A 27 11.76 9.90 12.88
CA ILE A 27 12.45 10.94 12.11
C ILE A 27 11.48 11.83 11.33
N GLU A 28 10.18 11.60 11.44
CA GLU A 28 9.14 12.38 10.78
C GLU A 28 8.23 13.11 11.77
N LEU A 29 7.85 14.32 11.38
CA LEU A 29 6.78 15.12 11.96
C LEU A 29 5.50 14.97 11.12
N PRO A 30 4.29 15.25 11.66
CA PRO A 30 3.04 15.03 10.93
C PRO A 30 2.96 15.76 9.58
N GLN A 31 3.35 17.03 9.51
CA GLN A 31 3.34 17.78 8.25
C GLN A 31 4.37 17.25 7.25
N THR A 32 5.56 16.88 7.73
CA THR A 32 6.60 16.28 6.85
C THR A 32 6.18 14.91 6.33
N PHE A 33 5.41 14.15 7.12
CA PHE A 33 4.83 12.88 6.73
C PHE A 33 3.85 13.06 5.55
N PHE A 34 2.91 14.02 5.65
CA PHE A 34 2.00 14.30 4.53
C PHE A 34 2.73 14.83 3.30
N MET A 35 3.74 15.68 3.49
CA MET A 35 4.55 16.17 2.38
C MET A 35 5.31 15.03 1.69
N ARG A 36 5.89 14.08 2.43
CA ARG A 36 6.52 12.88 1.84
C ARG A 36 5.54 12.10 0.97
N VAL A 37 4.34 11.84 1.49
CA VAL A 37 3.31 11.10 0.74
C VAL A 37 2.92 11.85 -0.54
N ALA A 38 2.67 13.15 -0.43
CA ALA A 38 2.32 14.01 -1.55
C ALA A 38 3.41 14.05 -2.62
N MET A 39 4.67 14.28 -2.24
CA MET A 39 5.81 14.24 -3.14
C MET A 39 5.96 12.86 -3.80
N GLY A 40 5.76 11.79 -3.03
CA GLY A 40 5.82 10.41 -3.52
C GLY A 40 4.78 10.12 -4.61
N MET A 41 3.57 10.67 -4.48
CA MET A 41 2.52 10.55 -5.50
C MET A 41 2.78 11.43 -6.73
N ALA A 42 3.39 12.60 -6.54
CA ALA A 42 3.66 13.56 -7.61
C ALA A 42 4.96 13.30 -8.39
N LEU A 43 5.74 12.26 -8.06
CA LEU A 43 7.07 12.00 -8.66
C LEU A 43 7.09 12.00 -10.20
N ASN A 44 6.01 11.55 -10.83
CA ASN A 44 5.89 11.41 -12.29
C ASN A 44 4.95 12.45 -12.92
N GLU A 45 4.52 13.46 -12.16
CA GLU A 45 3.74 14.57 -12.70
C GLU A 45 4.61 15.50 -13.55
N ILE A 46 3.96 16.22 -14.48
CA ILE A 46 4.63 17.21 -15.34
C ILE A 46 5.10 18.41 -14.50
N ASP A 47 4.20 18.95 -13.69
CA ASP A 47 4.48 20.01 -12.72
C ASP A 47 4.44 19.43 -11.31
N ARG A 48 5.58 18.88 -10.89
CA ARG A 48 5.70 18.05 -9.69
C ARG A 48 5.44 18.84 -8.42
N GLU A 49 6.04 20.02 -8.31
CA GLU A 49 5.95 20.88 -7.13
C GLU A 49 4.53 21.37 -6.93
N THR A 50 3.87 21.84 -7.99
CA THR A 50 2.46 22.28 -7.92
C THR A 50 1.56 21.13 -7.49
N ARG A 51 1.70 19.94 -8.11
CA ARG A 51 0.89 18.76 -7.74
C ARG A 51 1.18 18.24 -6.33
N ALA A 52 2.45 18.24 -5.91
CA ALA A 52 2.80 17.86 -4.55
C ALA A 52 2.18 18.80 -3.51
N ILE A 53 2.17 20.10 -3.78
CA ILE A 53 1.51 21.08 -2.89
C ILE A 53 0.01 20.81 -2.85
N GLU A 54 -0.66 20.64 -4.00
CA GLU A 54 -2.09 20.32 -4.05
C GLU A 54 -2.44 19.04 -3.26
N PHE A 55 -1.67 17.97 -3.43
CA PHE A 55 -1.88 16.73 -2.69
C PHE A 55 -1.64 16.90 -1.19
N TYR A 56 -0.60 17.66 -0.81
CA TYR A 56 -0.34 17.96 0.59
C TYR A 56 -1.49 18.75 1.23
N GLU A 57 -2.03 19.75 0.53
CA GLU A 57 -3.14 20.56 1.03
C GLU A 57 -4.36 19.69 1.37
N VAL A 58 -4.73 18.80 0.44
CA VAL A 58 -5.86 17.88 0.62
C VAL A 58 -5.61 16.86 1.74
N LEU A 59 -4.41 16.28 1.82
CA LEU A 59 -4.06 15.27 2.82
C LEU A 59 -3.97 15.88 4.23
N SER A 60 -3.31 17.02 4.37
CA SER A 60 -3.04 17.67 5.67
C SER A 60 -4.25 18.41 6.24
N ALA A 61 -5.26 18.72 5.42
CA ALA A 61 -6.55 19.24 5.85
C ALA A 61 -7.55 18.14 6.26
N PHE A 62 -7.20 16.86 6.06
CA PHE A 62 -8.07 15.69 6.25
C PHE A 62 -9.31 15.65 5.34
N ASP A 63 -9.33 16.40 4.25
CA ASP A 63 -10.41 16.35 3.26
C ASP A 63 -10.44 15.00 2.53
N PHE A 64 -9.26 14.39 2.37
CA PHE A 64 -9.11 13.04 1.85
C PHE A 64 -7.90 12.36 2.49
N MET A 65 -7.96 11.03 2.62
CA MET A 65 -6.86 10.23 3.15
C MET A 65 -6.59 9.06 2.21
N SER A 66 -5.33 8.93 1.78
CA SER A 66 -4.89 7.78 0.99
C SER A 66 -4.94 6.48 1.81
N SER A 67 -4.91 5.35 1.10
CA SER A 67 -4.89 4.04 1.75
C SER A 67 -3.60 3.83 2.57
N THR A 68 -3.66 2.92 3.55
CA THR A 68 -2.52 2.54 4.38
C THR A 68 -1.22 2.24 3.61
N PRO A 69 -1.20 1.41 2.54
CA PRO A 69 0.04 1.15 1.81
C PRO A 69 0.62 2.40 1.14
N THR A 70 -0.21 3.32 0.63
CA THR A 70 0.24 4.61 0.09
C THR A 70 0.88 5.45 1.20
N LEU A 71 0.20 5.65 2.32
CA LEU A 71 0.73 6.43 3.44
C LEU A 71 2.08 5.89 3.97
N PHE A 72 2.21 4.57 4.03
CA PHE A 72 3.41 3.90 4.54
C PHE A 72 4.57 3.93 3.53
N ASN A 73 4.30 3.62 2.27
CA ASN A 73 5.36 3.35 1.29
C ASN A 73 5.68 4.53 0.36
N SER A 74 4.79 5.52 0.19
CA SER A 74 5.03 6.64 -0.72
C SER A 74 6.27 7.45 -0.33
N GLY A 75 7.08 7.79 -1.33
CA GLY A 75 8.33 8.54 -1.13
C GLY A 75 9.48 7.69 -0.57
N THR A 76 9.32 6.36 -0.44
CA THR A 76 10.38 5.44 -0.02
C THR A 76 11.00 4.70 -1.21
N ARG A 77 12.18 4.09 -1.00
CA ARG A 77 12.91 3.34 -2.05
C ARG A 77 12.11 2.18 -2.65
N ARG A 78 11.15 1.60 -1.91
CA ARG A 78 10.26 0.53 -2.37
C ARG A 78 8.82 0.96 -2.17
N SER A 79 8.33 1.80 -3.07
CA SER A 79 6.99 2.40 -3.01
C SER A 79 5.88 1.45 -3.48
N GLN A 80 5.58 0.39 -2.70
CA GLN A 80 4.39 -0.44 -2.96
C GLN A 80 3.14 0.25 -2.40
N MET A 81 2.46 1.02 -3.26
CA MET A 81 1.30 1.84 -2.85
C MET A 81 -0.05 1.11 -2.88
N SER A 82 -0.10 -0.09 -3.44
CA SER A 82 -1.30 -0.92 -3.49
C SER A 82 -1.06 -2.22 -2.76
N SER A 83 -2.06 -2.68 -2.01
CA SER A 83 -1.96 -3.92 -1.24
C SER A 83 -3.14 -4.87 -1.48
N CYS A 84 -4.03 -4.60 -2.43
CA CYS A 84 -5.18 -5.47 -2.71
C CYS A 84 -5.04 -6.03 -4.12
N TYR A 85 -4.98 -7.35 -4.24
CA TYR A 85 -4.79 -8.03 -5.52
C TYR A 85 -5.84 -9.10 -5.73
N LEU A 86 -6.22 -9.29 -6.99
CA LEU A 86 -7.14 -10.34 -7.42
C LEU A 86 -6.41 -11.27 -8.39
N THR A 87 -6.54 -12.57 -8.19
CA THR A 87 -5.95 -13.60 -9.04
C THR A 87 -6.99 -14.66 -9.41
N THR A 88 -6.79 -15.33 -10.55
CA THR A 88 -7.59 -16.48 -10.97
C THR A 88 -6.65 -17.65 -11.17
N VAL A 89 -6.93 -18.77 -10.52
CA VAL A 89 -6.06 -19.96 -10.54
C VAL A 89 -6.46 -20.84 -11.72
N PRO A 90 -5.53 -21.16 -12.66
CA PRO A 90 -5.83 -22.02 -13.79
C PRO A 90 -5.91 -23.51 -13.37
N ASP A 91 -6.56 -24.34 -14.19
CA ASP A 91 -6.75 -25.77 -13.93
C ASP A 91 -5.63 -26.65 -14.54
N ASP A 92 -4.39 -26.30 -14.23
CA ASP A 92 -3.21 -27.07 -14.59
C ASP A 92 -2.20 -27.09 -13.44
N PHE A 93 -1.38 -28.13 -13.38
CA PHE A 93 -0.50 -28.35 -12.22
C PHE A 93 0.51 -27.21 -12.05
N ASP A 94 1.17 -26.81 -13.13
CA ASP A 94 2.19 -25.76 -13.08
C ASP A 94 1.57 -24.41 -12.69
N GLY A 95 0.44 -24.06 -13.30
CA GLY A 95 -0.29 -22.82 -13.03
C GLY A 95 -0.87 -22.72 -11.61
N ILE A 96 -1.27 -23.84 -10.99
CA ILE A 96 -1.66 -23.86 -9.57
C ILE A 96 -0.46 -23.49 -8.69
N TYR A 97 0.71 -24.09 -8.93
CA TYR A 97 1.91 -23.81 -8.13
C TYR A 97 2.48 -22.41 -8.38
N ASP A 98 2.43 -21.93 -9.62
CA ASP A 98 2.80 -20.55 -9.94
C ASP A 98 1.86 -19.56 -9.25
N SER A 99 0.55 -19.83 -9.19
CA SER A 99 -0.40 -19.01 -8.44
C SER A 99 -0.07 -18.97 -6.94
N ILE A 100 0.36 -20.10 -6.34
CA ILE A 100 0.81 -20.16 -4.95
C ILE A 100 2.08 -19.33 -4.74
N LYS A 101 3.03 -19.40 -5.67
CA LYS A 101 4.26 -18.61 -5.65
C LYS A 101 3.95 -17.11 -5.73
N ASP A 102 3.04 -16.70 -6.60
CA ASP A 102 2.61 -15.31 -6.73
C ASP A 102 1.93 -14.80 -5.46
N ASN A 103 1.07 -15.62 -4.85
CA ASN A 103 0.48 -15.30 -3.54
C ASN A 103 1.55 -15.05 -2.47
N ALA A 104 2.61 -15.87 -2.42
CA ALA A 104 3.70 -15.68 -1.48
C ALA A 104 4.48 -14.39 -1.76
N LEU A 105 4.73 -14.06 -3.03
CA LEU A 105 5.42 -12.84 -3.43
C LEU A 105 4.62 -11.57 -3.09
N LEU A 106 3.31 -11.58 -3.34
CA LEU A 106 2.42 -10.46 -3.05
C LEU A 106 2.20 -10.28 -1.54
N SER A 107 2.13 -11.39 -0.78
CA SER A 107 2.01 -11.35 0.68
C SER A 107 3.26 -10.87 1.39
N LYS A 108 4.44 -10.94 0.74
CA LYS A 108 5.74 -10.52 1.30
C LYS A 108 5.73 -9.10 1.86
N PHE A 109 4.90 -8.22 1.31
CA PHE A 109 4.76 -6.83 1.73
C PHE A 109 3.33 -6.52 2.21
N ALA A 110 2.70 -7.49 2.87
CA ALA A 110 1.35 -7.37 3.44
C ALA A 110 0.26 -7.08 2.39
N GLY A 111 0.40 -7.63 1.17
CA GLY A 111 -0.68 -7.67 0.19
C GLY A 111 -1.81 -8.60 0.61
N GLY A 112 -3.05 -8.09 0.65
CA GLY A 112 -4.27 -8.88 0.68
C GLY A 112 -4.60 -9.46 -0.69
N LEU A 113 -5.13 -10.68 -0.69
CA LEU A 113 -5.32 -11.52 -1.88
C LEU A 113 -6.76 -12.02 -1.96
N GLY A 114 -7.37 -11.85 -3.13
CA GLY A 114 -8.62 -12.51 -3.51
C GLY A 114 -8.34 -13.48 -4.65
N ASN A 115 -8.53 -14.77 -4.42
CA ASN A 115 -8.18 -15.82 -5.38
C ASN A 115 -9.44 -16.53 -5.86
N ASP A 116 -9.69 -16.47 -7.16
CA ASP A 116 -10.73 -17.25 -7.82
C ASP A 116 -10.23 -18.66 -8.13
N TRP A 117 -10.80 -19.64 -7.43
CA TRP A 117 -10.49 -21.06 -7.58
C TRP A 117 -11.53 -21.81 -8.44
N THR A 118 -12.53 -21.09 -8.98
CA THR A 118 -13.61 -21.69 -9.78
C THR A 118 -13.12 -22.52 -10.96
N PRO A 119 -12.02 -22.16 -11.67
CA PRO A 119 -11.56 -22.97 -12.79
C PRO A 119 -11.03 -24.35 -12.40
N VAL A 120 -10.49 -24.51 -11.20
CA VAL A 120 -9.83 -25.76 -10.76
C VAL A 120 -10.85 -26.89 -10.69
N ARG A 121 -10.52 -28.02 -11.34
CA ARG A 121 -11.43 -29.15 -11.48
C ARG A 121 -11.88 -29.72 -10.13
N ALA A 122 -13.15 -30.11 -10.05
CA ALA A 122 -13.73 -30.73 -8.87
C ALA A 122 -13.35 -32.21 -8.73
N LEU A 123 -13.65 -32.79 -7.55
CA LEU A 123 -13.48 -34.21 -7.25
C LEU A 123 -14.18 -35.10 -8.32
N GLY A 124 -13.49 -36.15 -8.76
CA GLY A 124 -14.00 -37.10 -9.76
C GLY A 124 -13.69 -36.72 -11.22
N SER A 125 -13.09 -35.55 -11.45
CA SER A 125 -12.62 -35.14 -12.78
C SER A 125 -11.47 -36.00 -13.27
N HIS A 126 -11.51 -36.39 -14.55
CA HIS A 126 -10.44 -37.17 -15.17
C HIS A 126 -9.16 -36.33 -15.32
N ILE A 127 -8.01 -36.92 -14.99
CA ILE A 127 -6.69 -36.34 -15.26
C ILE A 127 -6.03 -37.21 -16.32
N LYS A 128 -5.77 -36.62 -17.48
CA LYS A 128 -5.01 -37.30 -18.54
C LYS A 128 -3.54 -37.30 -18.14
N GLY A 129 -3.01 -38.48 -17.81
CA GLY A 129 -1.58 -38.73 -17.62
C GLY A 129 -0.88 -39.08 -18.91
#